data_AF-F4KZ88-F1
#
_entry.id   AF-F4KZ88-F1
#
_cell.length_a   1.000
_cell.length_b   1.000
_cell.length_c   1.000
_cell.angle_alpha   90.00
_cell.angle_beta   90.00
_cell.angle_gamma   90.00
#
_symmetry.space_group_name_H-M   'P 1'
#
loop_
_entity.id
_entity.type
_entity.pdbx_description
1 polymer ?
#
loop_
_entity_poly.entity_id
_entity_poly.type
_entity_poly.pdbx_seq_one_letter_code
_entity_poly.pdbx_strand_id
1 'polypeptide(L)'
;MGLELNNIVVAESRKRVDADVVYDSWWRPDYTAKFRIVSREEIPEENVKDLLNQIHDRKKDWKQGKKNQVLSLTGLNATAYILDYKETEVEPKDEAI
;
A
#
# COMPACT_ATOMS: atom_id res chain seq x y z
N MET A 1 7.71 -5.89 14.12
CA MET A 1 7.44 -6.00 12.67
C MET A 1 6.02 -5.53 12.47
N GLY A 2 5.84 -4.34 11.92
CA GLY A 2 4.52 -3.70 11.89
C GLY A 2 4.34 -2.94 10.58
N LEU A 3 3.20 -3.14 9.95
CA LEU A 3 2.74 -2.30 8.86
C LEU A 3 1.95 -1.17 9.52
N GLU A 4 2.53 0.03 9.54
CA GLU A 4 1.86 1.21 10.07
C GLU A 4 1.04 1.88 8.96
N LEU A 5 -0.27 1.86 9.16
CA LEU A 5 -1.25 2.52 8.31
C LEU A 5 -1.39 3.97 8.78
N ASN A 6 -0.65 4.88 8.16
CA ASN A 6 -0.56 6.26 8.64
C ASN A 6 -1.73 7.14 8.17
N ASN A 7 -2.27 6.90 6.99
CA ASN A 7 -3.34 7.75 6.47
C ASN A 7 -4.23 6.97 5.50
N ILE A 8 -5.50 6.72 5.89
CA ILE A 8 -6.50 6.09 5.03
C ILE A 8 -7.55 7.15 4.71
N VAL A 9 -7.57 7.59 3.46
CA VAL A 9 -8.54 8.54 2.93
C VAL A 9 -9.53 7.79 2.04
N VAL A 10 -10.74 7.60 2.53
CA VAL A 10 -11.85 7.04 1.75
C VAL A 10 -12.59 8.19 1.06
N ALA A 11 -12.75 8.11 -0.25
CA ALA A 11 -13.54 9.11 -0.99
C ALA A 11 -15.03 9.01 -0.62
N GLU A 12 -15.77 10.11 -0.71
CA GLU A 12 -17.23 10.14 -0.39
C GLU A 12 -18.04 9.06 -1.12
N SER A 13 -17.65 8.72 -2.35
CA SER A 13 -18.30 7.69 -3.15
C SER A 13 -17.95 6.25 -2.73
N ARG A 14 -17.06 6.06 -1.74
CA ARG A 14 -16.50 4.78 -1.26
C ARG A 14 -15.90 3.87 -2.33
N LYS A 15 -15.80 4.33 -3.58
CA LYS A 15 -15.22 3.63 -4.72
C LYS A 15 -13.73 3.86 -4.86
N ARG A 16 -13.17 4.80 -4.09
CA ARG A 16 -11.75 5.12 -4.06
C ARG A 16 -11.26 5.18 -2.63
N VAL A 17 -10.17 4.47 -2.37
CA VAL A 17 -9.44 4.55 -1.10
C VAL A 17 -8.00 4.89 -1.43
N ASP A 18 -7.53 6.00 -0.90
CA ASP A 18 -6.13 6.40 -0.95
C ASP A 18 -5.52 6.05 0.42
N ALA A 19 -4.45 5.26 0.44
CA ALA A 19 -3.82 4.79 1.67
C ALA A 19 -2.30 4.99 1.62
N ASP A 20 -1.76 5.67 2.63
CA ASP A 20 -0.34 5.83 2.84
C ASP A 20 0.13 4.79 3.87
N VAL A 21 1.03 3.91 3.44
CA VAL A 21 1.58 2.82 4.25
C VAL A 21 3.05 3.10 4.52
N VAL A 22 3.44 3.03 5.78
CA VAL A 22 4.84 3.01 6.19
C VAL A 22 5.14 1.61 6.72
N TYR A 23 6.15 1.00 6.13
CA TYR A 23 6.64 -0.31 6.56
C TYR A 23 7.99 -0.12 7.21
N ASP A 24 8.04 -0.40 8.52
CA ASP A 24 9.27 -0.40 9.32
C ASP A 24 9.71 -1.86 9.55
N SER A 25 10.93 -2.18 9.13
CA SER A 25 11.48 -3.53 9.26
C SER A 25 12.94 -3.54 9.65
N TRP A 26 13.25 -4.28 10.71
CA TRP A 26 14.64 -4.49 11.15
C TRP A 26 15.54 -5.16 10.09
N TRP A 27 14.97 -5.90 9.14
CA TRP A 27 15.70 -6.75 8.18
C TRP A 27 15.58 -6.29 6.72
N ARG A 28 14.75 -5.28 6.45
CA ARG A 28 14.51 -4.75 5.10
C ARG A 28 14.48 -3.23 5.18
N PRO A 29 14.94 -2.53 4.13
CA PRO A 29 14.84 -1.08 4.11
C PRO A 29 13.40 -0.65 4.34
N ASP A 30 13.24 0.28 5.26
CA ASP A 30 11.94 0.90 5.54
C ASP A 30 11.42 1.49 4.23
N TYR A 31 10.12 1.37 4.00
CA TYR A 31 9.55 1.98 2.80
C TYR A 31 8.23 2.65 3.10
N THR A 32 8.05 3.80 2.47
CA THR A 32 6.78 4.49 2.40
C THR A 32 6.17 4.25 1.03
N ALA A 33 4.96 3.69 0.99
CA ALA A 33 4.22 3.44 -0.24
C ALA A 33 2.86 4.13 -0.19
N LYS A 34 2.52 4.84 -1.27
CA LYS A 34 1.20 5.40 -1.47
C LYS A 34 0.39 4.51 -2.39
N PHE A 35 -0.65 3.91 -1.85
CA PHE A 35 -1.57 3.05 -2.58
C PHE A 35 -2.87 3.79 -2.90
N ARG A 36 -3.39 3.55 -4.09
CA ARG A 36 -4.73 3.95 -4.48
C ARG A 36 -5.51 2.72 -4.90
N ILE A 37 -6.59 2.45 -4.20
CA ILE A 37 -7.53 1.38 -4.52
C ILE A 37 -8.72 2.01 -5.22
N VAL A 38 -9.04 1.53 -6.41
CA VAL A 38 -10.22 1.93 -7.17
C VAL A 38 -11.10 0.71 -7.38
N SER A 39 -12.33 0.78 -6.90
CA SER A 39 -13.35 -0.24 -7.09
C SER A 39 -14.48 0.28 -7.95
N ARG A 40 -15.16 -0.62 -8.66
CA ARG A 40 -16.43 -0.30 -9.31
C ARG A 40 -17.57 -0.20 -8.30
N GLU A 41 -17.48 -0.98 -7.23
CA GLU A 41 -18.47 -1.09 -6.16
C GLU A 41 -17.99 -0.32 -4.91
N GLU A 42 -18.92 0.06 -4.03
CA GLU A 42 -18.55 0.68 -2.75
C GLU A 42 -17.71 -0.29 -1.93
N ILE A 43 -16.58 0.20 -1.42
CA ILE A 43 -15.69 -0.54 -0.53
C ILE A 43 -16.20 -0.30 0.90
N PRO A 44 -16.67 -1.34 1.62
CA PRO A 44 -16.99 -1.23 3.04
C PRO A 44 -15.71 -0.89 3.81
N GLU A 45 -15.80 0.00 4.80
CA GLU A 45 -14.65 0.35 5.65
C GLU A 45 -14.02 -0.88 6.33
N GLU A 46 -14.85 -1.86 6.67
CA GLU A 46 -14.49 -3.16 7.22
C GLU A 46 -13.48 -3.90 6.32
N ASN A 47 -13.68 -3.81 5.01
CA ASN A 47 -12.88 -4.52 4.01
C ASN A 47 -11.62 -3.75 3.62
N VAL A 48 -11.50 -2.46 3.99
CA VAL A 48 -10.33 -1.64 3.61
C VAL A 48 -9.04 -2.22 4.18
N LYS A 49 -9.05 -2.66 5.43
CA LYS A 49 -7.89 -3.31 6.05
C LYS A 49 -7.51 -4.61 5.35
N ASP A 50 -8.50 -5.45 5.02
CA ASP A 50 -8.25 -6.71 4.30
C ASP A 50 -7.67 -6.47 2.91
N LEU A 51 -8.16 -5.45 2.19
CA LEU A 51 -7.62 -5.07 0.88
C LEU A 51 -6.17 -4.58 0.98
N LEU A 52 -5.84 -3.81 2.00
CA LEU A 52 -4.47 -3.33 2.24
C LEU A 52 -3.52 -4.46 2.65
N ASN A 53 -4.00 -5.41 3.45
CA ASN A 53 -3.24 -6.63 3.76
C ASN A 53 -2.99 -7.46 2.49
N GLN A 54 -4.01 -7.66 1.64
CA GLN A 54 -3.82 -8.34 0.35
C GLN A 54 -2.80 -7.63 -0.55
N ILE A 55 -2.83 -6.30 -0.60
CA ILE A 55 -1.85 -5.50 -1.35
C ILE A 55 -0.41 -5.79 -0.88
N HIS A 56 -0.22 -5.87 0.45
CA HIS A 56 1.06 -6.13 1.05
C HIS A 56 1.52 -7.57 0.81
N ASP A 57 0.68 -8.56 1.10
CA ASP A 57 1.00 -9.98 0.90
C ASP A 57 1.31 -10.29 -0.55
N ARG A 58 0.58 -9.66 -1.47
CA ARG A 58 0.74 -9.83 -2.91
C ARG A 58 1.71 -8.82 -3.52
N LYS A 59 2.65 -8.25 -2.73
CA LYS A 59 3.72 -7.36 -3.24
C LYS A 59 4.48 -7.96 -4.44
N LYS A 60 4.61 -9.29 -4.50
CA LYS A 60 5.27 -10.01 -5.61
C LYS A 60 4.44 -10.13 -6.89
N ASP A 61 3.12 -10.02 -6.80
CA ASP A 61 2.20 -10.17 -7.94
C ASP A 61 1.95 -8.85 -8.68
N TRP A 62 2.54 -7.75 -8.20
CA TRP A 62 2.39 -6.44 -8.82
C TRP A 62 2.92 -6.47 -10.25
N LYS A 63 2.05 -6.10 -11.20
CA LYS A 63 2.42 -6.01 -12.61
C LYS A 63 2.89 -4.60 -12.90
N GLN A 64 4.06 -4.47 -13.52
CA GLN A 64 4.56 -3.19 -13.98
C GLN A 64 3.76 -2.73 -15.21
N GLY A 65 2.98 -1.66 -15.07
CA GLY A 65 2.31 -0.98 -16.17
C GLY A 65 3.22 0.07 -16.83
N LYS A 66 2.66 0.84 -17.78
CA LYS A 66 3.41 1.87 -18.52
C LYS A 66 3.98 3.01 -17.67
N LYS A 67 3.34 3.32 -16.53
CA LYS A 67 3.75 4.43 -15.64
C LYS A 67 3.69 4.06 -14.15
N ASN A 68 3.00 2.96 -13.79
CA ASN A 68 2.64 2.63 -12.42
C ASN A 68 2.64 1.10 -12.28
N GLN A 69 2.86 0.60 -11.07
CA GLN A 69 2.56 -0.79 -10.76
C GLN A 69 1.06 -0.94 -10.47
N VAL A 70 0.48 -2.05 -10.93
CA VAL A 70 -0.94 -2.38 -10.76
C VAL A 70 -1.13 -3.78 -10.20
N LEU A 71 -2.11 -3.91 -9.30
CA LEU A 71 -2.51 -5.19 -8.73
C LEU A 71 -4.03 -5.29 -8.73
N SER A 72 -4.56 -6.37 -9.30
CA SER A 72 -5.99 -6.67 -9.25
C SER A 72 -6.32 -7.42 -7.96
N LEU A 73 -7.21 -6.86 -7.16
CA LEU A 73 -7.65 -7.44 -5.90
C LEU A 73 -8.85 -8.35 -6.13
N THR A 74 -8.74 -9.56 -5.60
CA THR A 74 -9.78 -10.59 -5.69
C THR A 74 -10.83 -10.35 -4.60
N GLY A 75 -12.10 -10.23 -5.01
CA GLY A 75 -13.25 -10.09 -4.10
C GLY A 75 -14.17 -8.93 -4.46
N LEU A 76 -13.63 -7.71 -4.63
CA LEU A 76 -14.42 -6.48 -4.82
C LEU A 76 -14.31 -5.86 -6.22
N ASN A 77 -13.77 -6.60 -7.21
CA ASN A 77 -13.42 -6.02 -8.52
C ASN A 77 -12.61 -4.72 -8.40
N ALA A 78 -11.73 -4.67 -7.40
CA ALA A 78 -10.92 -3.50 -7.08
C ALA A 78 -9.54 -3.63 -7.72
N THR A 79 -8.99 -2.50 -8.16
CA THR A 79 -7.63 -2.41 -8.68
C THR A 79 -6.83 -1.47 -7.79
N ALA A 80 -5.71 -1.98 -7.29
CA ALA A 80 -4.73 -1.21 -6.54
C ALA A 80 -3.66 -0.66 -7.48
N TYR A 81 -3.25 0.57 -7.23
CA TYR A 81 -2.22 1.30 -7.94
C TYR A 81 -1.19 1.78 -6.93
N ILE A 82 0.09 1.59 -7.22
CA ILE A 82 1.17 2.28 -6.50
C ILE A 82 1.35 3.64 -7.17
N LEU A 83 1.07 4.70 -6.42
CA LEU A 83 1.26 6.08 -6.86
C LEU A 83 2.69 6.55 -6.61
N ASP A 84 3.21 6.21 -5.44
CA ASP A 84 4.55 6.57 -5.02
C ASP A 84 5.13 5.43 -4.19
N TYR A 85 6.41 5.15 -4.41
CA TYR A 85 7.17 4.16 -3.67
C TYR A 85 8.52 4.76 -3.35
N LYS A 86 8.74 5.00 -2.06
CA LYS A 86 10.01 5.48 -1.54
C LYS A 86 10.55 4.45 -0.58
N GLU A 87 11.62 3.77 -0.97
CA GLU A 87 12.48 3.12 0.01
C GLU A 87 13.18 4.24 0.77
N THR A 88 12.94 4.29 2.08
CA THR A 88 13.79 5.03 2.98
C THR A 88 15.06 4.21 3.06
N GLU A 89 16.11 4.62 2.35
CA GLU A 89 17.45 4.13 2.65
C GLU A 89 17.70 4.48 4.11
N VAL A 90 17.69 3.45 4.96
CA VAL A 90 18.13 3.56 6.33
C VAL A 90 19.61 3.89 6.21
N GLU A 91 19.97 5.18 6.31
CA GLU A 91 21.36 5.55 6.55
C GLU A 91 21.80 4.67 7.72
N PRO A 92 22.89 3.89 7.58
CA PRO A 92 23.41 3.16 8.71
C PRO A 92 23.65 4.21 9.78
N LYS A 93 22.91 4.12 10.88
CA LYS A 93 23.32 4.78 12.11
C LYS A 93 24.61 4.10 12.49
N ASP A 94 25.72 4.57 11.93
CA ASP A 94 27.05 4.32 12.44
C ASP A 94 26.98 4.75 13.91
N GLU A 95 26.89 3.73 14.75
CA GLU A 95 27.10 3.82 16.19
C GLU A 95 28.43 4.55 16.39
N ALA A 96 28.33 5.80 16.84
CA ALA A 96 29.43 6.44 17.53
C ALA A 96 29.69 5.65 18.82
N ILE A 97 30.69 4.77 18.79
CA ILE A 97 31.35 4.21 19.98
C ILE A 97 32.86 4.33 19.79
#